data_AF-A0A1A9QDN9-F1
#
_entry.id   AF-A0A1A9QDN9-F1
#
_cell.length_a   1.000
_cell.length_b   1.000
_cell.length_c   1.000
_cell.angle_alpha   90.00
_cell.angle_beta   90.00
_cell.angle_gamma   90.00
#
_symmetry.space_group_name_H-M   'P 1'
#
loop_
_entity.id
_entity.type
_entity.pdbx_description
1 polymer ?
#
loop_
_entity_poly.entity_id
_entity_poly.type
_entity_poly.pdbx_seq_one_letter_code
_entity_poly.pdbx_strand_id
1 'polypeptide(L)'
;MGLVGKIGSVVGVLGALGGGVATVSYLNRDNTTIEDTLKKVGYQILDNTTSELTKVLTAYKEIPNKETVFGEIANENGLLSKCQEILKQNDKKNYPLARRWCVKEETMDAMLKRNSYTPIGASGQDGNNAKWQAKVTLLKKDKNNEMKLTLGTTNDVDVLEKACQALQITQSKTHASDDFEEKYIKASKWCSEK
;
A
#
# COMPACT_ATOMS: atom_id res chain seq x y z
N MET A 1 -47.49 -24.50 17.98
CA MET A 1 -46.24 -24.08 18.64
C MET A 1 -45.18 -23.89 17.55
N GLY A 2 -45.01 -22.66 17.07
CA GLY A 2 -43.98 -22.32 16.09
C GLY A 2 -42.81 -21.66 16.81
N LEU A 3 -41.63 -22.28 16.76
CA LEU A 3 -40.40 -21.72 17.33
C LEU A 3 -39.54 -21.15 16.21
N VAL A 4 -39.64 -19.83 16.11
CA VAL A 4 -38.61 -18.83 15.77
C VAL A 4 -37.24 -19.40 15.38
N GLY A 5 -36.91 -19.30 14.09
CA GLY A 5 -35.54 -19.38 13.58
C GLY A 5 -35.13 -18.05 12.95
N LYS A 6 -34.77 -17.06 13.76
CA LYS A 6 -34.08 -15.86 13.27
C LYS A 6 -32.59 -16.18 13.18
N ILE A 7 -32.13 -16.59 12.00
CA ILE A 7 -30.70 -16.78 11.73
C ILE A 7 -30.08 -15.39 11.60
N GLY A 8 -29.11 -15.12 12.47
CA GLY A 8 -28.49 -13.82 12.65
C GLY A 8 -27.77 -13.34 11.39
N SER A 9 -28.07 -12.10 11.02
CA SER A 9 -27.21 -11.30 10.15
C SER A 9 -25.88 -11.08 10.88
N VAL A 10 -24.88 -11.89 10.56
CA VAL A 10 -23.48 -11.52 10.84
C VAL A 10 -23.14 -10.41 9.86
N VAL A 11 -23.43 -9.18 10.28
CA VAL A 11 -22.85 -7.98 9.70
C VAL A 11 -21.37 -8.07 10.00
N GLY A 12 -20.61 -8.62 9.05
CA GLY A 12 -19.17 -8.46 9.01
C GLY A 12 -18.89 -6.98 8.84
N VAL A 13 -18.72 -6.29 9.96
CA VAL A 13 -18.24 -4.91 9.99
C VAL A 13 -16.85 -4.94 9.38
N LEU A 14 -16.78 -4.67 8.07
CA LEU A 14 -15.61 -4.09 7.45
C LEU A 14 -15.41 -2.74 8.14
N GLY A 15 -14.80 -2.79 9.31
CA GLY A 15 -14.52 -1.64 10.14
C GLY A 15 -13.72 -0.67 9.30
N ALA A 16 -14.36 0.46 9.02
CA ALA A 16 -13.82 1.67 8.43
C ALA A 16 -12.35 1.56 8.00
N LEU A 17 -12.12 1.49 6.68
CA LEU A 17 -10.94 2.12 6.06
C LEU A 17 -11.08 3.65 6.18
N GLY A 18 -11.38 4.12 7.40
CA GLY A 18 -11.52 5.52 7.77
C GLY A 18 -10.13 6.00 8.16
N GLY A 19 -9.63 6.97 7.40
CA GLY A 19 -8.32 7.60 7.52
C GLY A 19 -7.75 7.63 8.94
N GLY A 20 -6.91 6.64 9.23
CA GLY A 20 -5.93 6.71 10.29
C GLY A 20 -4.59 6.58 9.61
N VAL A 21 -3.76 7.62 9.69
CA VAL A 21 -2.42 7.62 9.12
C VAL A 21 -1.62 6.53 9.85
N ALA A 22 -1.61 5.31 9.31
CA ALA A 22 -0.74 4.26 9.81
C ALA A 22 0.67 4.62 9.35
N THR A 23 1.36 5.41 10.18
CA THR A 23 2.80 5.63 10.02
C THR A 23 3.49 4.30 10.27
N VAL A 24 3.80 3.57 9.20
CA VAL A 24 4.67 2.40 9.29
C VAL A 24 6.05 2.91 9.68
N SER A 25 6.48 2.57 10.89
CA SER A 25 7.67 3.14 11.52
C SER A 25 8.95 2.44 11.04
N TYR A 26 9.27 2.59 9.74
CA TYR A 26 10.48 2.01 9.13
C TYR A 26 11.78 2.69 9.54
N LEU A 27 11.73 3.98 9.90
CA LEU A 27 12.90 4.84 10.11
C LEU A 27 13.48 4.80 11.53
N ASN A 28 13.28 3.71 12.28
CA ASN A 28 13.71 3.61 13.68
C ASN A 28 14.96 2.76 13.90
N ARG A 29 15.62 2.33 12.83
CA ARG A 29 16.83 1.51 12.90
C ARG A 29 17.81 1.99 11.83
N ASP A 30 18.94 2.49 12.30
CA ASP A 30 20.14 2.86 11.54
C ASP A 30 20.07 4.20 10.78
N ASN A 31 21.24 4.78 10.48
CA ASN A 31 21.45 6.01 9.70
C ASN A 31 21.01 5.87 8.23
N THR A 32 19.82 5.31 8.01
CA THR A 32 19.24 4.97 6.74
C THR A 32 18.56 6.21 6.18
N THR A 33 18.84 6.56 4.93
CA THR A 33 18.19 7.71 4.30
C THR A 33 16.72 7.40 3.97
N ILE A 34 15.93 8.43 3.71
CA ILE A 34 14.58 8.26 3.16
C ILE A 34 14.64 7.46 1.86
N GLU A 35 15.63 7.73 0.99
CA GLU A 35 15.84 6.99 -0.26
C GLU A 35 16.00 5.48 -0.04
N ASP A 36 16.88 5.10 0.88
CA ASP A 36 17.13 3.69 1.22
C ASP A 36 15.88 3.02 1.76
N THR A 37 15.10 3.75 2.56
CA THR A 37 13.85 3.25 3.13
C THR A 37 12.80 3.02 2.04
N LEU A 38 12.63 3.97 1.12
CA LEU A 38 11.72 3.84 -0.03
C LEU A 38 12.12 2.65 -0.92
N LYS A 39 13.42 2.51 -1.21
CA LYS A 39 13.94 1.38 -1.98
C LYS A 39 13.71 0.04 -1.27
N LYS A 40 13.84 0.00 0.06
CA LYS A 40 13.58 -1.20 0.87
C LYS A 40 12.11 -1.61 0.85
N VAL A 41 11.19 -0.65 0.85
CA VAL A 41 9.76 -0.91 0.62
C VAL A 41 9.51 -1.38 -0.82
N GLY A 42 10.36 -0.93 -1.74
CA GLY A 42 10.36 -1.36 -3.14
C GLY A 42 9.91 -0.27 -4.10
N TYR A 43 9.86 1.00 -3.69
CA TYR A 43 9.58 2.12 -4.58
C TYR A 43 10.69 2.35 -5.60
N GLN A 44 10.32 2.88 -6.75
CA GLN A 44 11.29 3.43 -7.69
C GLN A 44 11.38 4.94 -7.50
N ILE A 45 12.59 5.43 -7.23
CA ILE A 45 12.85 6.87 -7.03
C ILE A 45 12.60 7.63 -8.34
N LEU A 46 12.00 8.81 -8.22
CA LEU A 46 11.81 9.73 -9.32
C LEU A 46 13.18 10.21 -9.84
N ASP A 47 13.42 10.04 -11.13
CA ASP A 47 14.66 10.44 -11.79
C ASP A 47 14.42 11.65 -12.71
N ASN A 48 15.45 12.05 -13.47
CA ASN A 48 15.39 13.19 -14.37
C ASN A 48 14.64 12.90 -15.69
N THR A 49 13.86 11.82 -15.77
CA THR A 49 13.06 11.51 -16.95
C THR A 49 11.88 12.47 -17.07
N THR A 50 11.89 13.31 -18.12
CA THR A 50 10.92 14.38 -18.31
C THR A 50 9.46 13.90 -18.25
N SER A 51 9.13 12.78 -18.88
CA SER A 51 7.76 12.27 -18.90
C SER A 51 7.22 11.88 -17.52
N GLU A 52 8.07 11.36 -16.65
CA GLU A 52 7.68 10.98 -15.29
C GLU A 52 7.56 12.22 -14.40
N LEU A 53 8.53 13.13 -14.49
CA LEU A 53 8.50 14.40 -13.76
C LEU A 53 7.24 15.22 -14.06
N THR A 54 6.85 15.33 -15.34
CA THR A 54 5.63 16.06 -15.72
C THR A 54 4.36 15.42 -15.17
N LYS A 55 4.27 14.08 -15.11
CA LYS A 55 3.13 13.39 -14.50
C LYS A 55 3.04 13.70 -13.00
N VAL A 56 4.14 13.52 -12.27
CA VAL A 56 4.18 13.77 -10.82
C VAL A 56 3.90 15.24 -10.52
N LEU A 57 4.46 16.17 -11.29
CA LEU A 57 4.23 17.60 -11.11
C LEU A 57 2.78 18.00 -11.37
N THR A 58 2.14 17.40 -12.39
CA THR A 58 0.71 17.62 -12.66
C THR A 58 -0.12 17.18 -11.46
N ALA A 59 0.09 15.94 -10.98
CA ALA A 59 -0.61 15.42 -9.81
C ALA A 59 -0.33 16.25 -8.54
N TYR A 60 0.90 16.73 -8.36
CA TYR A 60 1.30 17.57 -7.24
C TYR A 60 0.53 18.90 -7.20
N LYS A 61 0.34 19.54 -8.36
CA LYS A 61 -0.36 20.84 -8.47
C LYS A 61 -1.87 20.73 -8.27
N GLU A 62 -2.45 19.55 -8.43
CA GLU A 62 -3.88 19.30 -8.24
C GLU A 62 -4.28 19.16 -6.76
N ILE A 63 -3.32 19.04 -5.85
CA ILE A 63 -3.61 18.84 -4.43
C ILE A 63 -3.85 20.18 -3.72
N PRO A 64 -5.06 20.39 -3.15
CA PRO A 64 -5.40 21.64 -2.49
C PRO A 64 -4.79 21.79 -1.08
N ASN A 65 -4.36 20.68 -0.46
CA ASN A 65 -3.85 20.69 0.92
C ASN A 65 -2.34 20.96 0.96
N LYS A 66 -1.96 22.02 1.66
CA LYS A 66 -0.55 22.43 1.85
C LYS A 66 0.26 21.47 2.72
N GLU A 67 -0.39 20.66 3.56
CA GLU A 67 0.29 19.70 4.45
C GLU A 67 0.78 18.44 3.73
N THR A 68 0.24 18.17 2.54
CA THR A 68 0.58 16.99 1.75
C THR A 68 1.50 17.32 0.58
N VAL A 69 2.09 18.53 0.54
CA VAL A 69 2.99 19.01 -0.52
C VAL A 69 4.22 19.73 0.08
N PHE A 70 5.28 19.94 -0.69
CA PHE A 70 6.50 20.66 -0.26
C PHE A 70 6.36 22.20 -0.24
N GLY A 71 5.19 22.73 -0.61
CA GLY A 71 4.98 24.14 -0.90
C GLY A 71 4.82 24.41 -2.40
N GLU A 72 5.05 25.66 -2.83
CA GLU A 72 4.90 26.03 -4.23
C GLU A 72 6.08 25.53 -5.07
N ILE A 73 5.79 24.70 -6.08
CA ILE A 73 6.77 24.17 -7.03
C ILE A 73 6.35 24.57 -8.45
N ALA A 74 7.14 25.43 -9.08
CA ALA A 74 6.81 26.01 -10.37
C ALA A 74 6.97 25.01 -11.53
N ASN A 75 8.04 24.22 -11.53
CA ASN A 75 8.47 23.38 -12.65
C ASN A 75 9.12 22.06 -12.18
N GLU A 76 9.41 21.19 -13.14
CA GLU A 76 9.97 19.85 -12.94
C GLU A 76 11.32 19.89 -12.22
N ASN A 77 12.17 20.87 -12.54
CA ASN A 77 13.47 21.01 -11.90
C ASN A 77 13.34 21.38 -10.41
N GLY A 78 12.35 22.20 -10.07
CA GLY A 78 12.02 22.52 -8.67
C GLY A 78 11.58 21.28 -7.90
N LEU A 79 10.72 20.45 -8.49
CA LEU A 79 10.27 19.19 -7.90
C LEU A 79 11.45 18.23 -7.68
N LEU A 80 12.24 18.00 -8.74
CA LEU A 80 13.39 17.10 -8.69
C LEU A 80 14.41 17.56 -7.65
N SER A 81 14.75 18.85 -7.63
CA SER A 81 15.69 19.42 -6.66
C SER A 81 15.21 19.22 -5.22
N LYS A 82 13.92 19.45 -4.97
CA LYS A 82 13.34 19.26 -3.64
C LYS A 82 13.35 17.79 -3.21
N CYS A 83 13.07 16.88 -4.15
CA CYS A 83 13.19 15.46 -3.90
C CYS A 83 14.61 15.03 -3.59
N GLN A 84 15.62 15.49 -4.33
CA GLN A 84 17.02 15.17 -4.07
C GLN A 84 17.50 15.68 -2.70
N GLU A 85 16.99 16.81 -2.23
CA GLU A 85 17.26 17.34 -0.90
C GLU A 85 16.67 16.42 0.17
N ILE A 86 15.39 16.06 0.04
CA ILE A 86 14.66 15.28 1.05
C ILE A 86 15.13 13.83 1.11
N LEU A 87 15.36 13.19 -0.03
CA LEU A 87 15.74 11.78 -0.11
C LEU A 87 17.01 11.45 0.67
N LYS A 88 17.94 12.39 0.80
CA LYS A 88 19.20 12.25 1.55
C LYS A 88 19.05 12.42 3.06
N GLN A 89 17.89 12.88 3.53
CA GLN A 89 17.66 13.10 4.95
C GLN A 89 17.35 11.79 5.65
N ASN A 90 17.57 11.77 6.96
CA ASN A 90 17.07 10.73 7.87
C ASN A 90 15.98 11.36 8.75
N ASP A 91 14.90 11.83 8.12
CA ASP A 91 13.79 12.51 8.80
C ASP A 91 12.45 11.80 8.56
N LYS A 92 11.81 11.39 9.64
CA LYS A 92 10.47 10.79 9.63
C LYS A 92 9.39 11.75 9.16
N LYS A 93 9.56 13.05 9.37
CA LYS A 93 8.56 14.06 9.00
C LYS A 93 8.44 14.20 7.49
N ASN A 94 9.55 14.08 6.76
CA ASN A 94 9.57 14.23 5.30
C ASN A 94 9.29 12.93 4.55
N TYR A 95 9.31 11.78 5.22
CA TYR A 95 9.03 10.49 4.59
C TYR A 95 7.65 10.42 3.90
N PRO A 96 6.53 10.86 4.51
CA PRO A 96 5.22 10.83 3.86
C PRO A 96 5.17 11.66 2.57
N LEU A 97 5.87 12.79 2.53
CA LEU A 97 5.94 13.62 1.34
C LEU A 97 6.86 12.98 0.29
N ALA A 98 7.99 12.40 0.70
CA ALA A 98 8.92 11.74 -0.20
C ALA A 98 8.33 10.50 -0.87
N ARG A 99 7.66 9.62 -0.11
CA ARG A 99 6.98 8.44 -0.67
C ARG A 99 5.85 8.82 -1.62
N ARG A 100 5.31 10.03 -1.48
CA ARG A 100 4.22 10.53 -2.32
C ARG A 100 4.73 11.29 -3.54
N TRP A 101 5.83 12.02 -3.50
CA TRP A 101 6.22 12.91 -4.62
C TRP A 101 7.61 12.67 -5.19
N CYS A 102 8.43 11.85 -4.53
CA CYS A 102 9.80 11.57 -4.93
C CYS A 102 9.99 10.15 -5.45
N VAL A 103 8.88 9.52 -5.85
CA VAL A 103 8.83 8.19 -6.47
C VAL A 103 8.15 8.31 -7.82
N LYS A 104 8.35 7.34 -8.71
CA LYS A 104 7.65 7.30 -10.00
C LYS A 104 6.16 7.03 -9.81
N GLU A 105 5.36 7.52 -10.75
CA GLU A 105 3.96 7.14 -10.80
C GLU A 105 3.84 5.72 -11.36
N GLU A 106 3.37 4.79 -10.56
CA GLU A 106 3.05 3.44 -11.01
C GLU A 106 1.83 2.88 -10.28
N THR A 107 1.18 1.88 -10.87
CA THR A 107 0.12 1.14 -10.18
C THR A 107 0.71 0.17 -9.17
N MET A 108 -0.07 -0.19 -8.15
CA MET A 108 0.34 -1.18 -7.16
C MET A 108 0.65 -2.54 -7.81
N ASP A 109 -0.12 -2.96 -8.82
CA ASP A 109 0.17 -4.15 -9.63
C ASP A 109 1.54 -4.08 -10.33
N ALA A 110 1.87 -2.95 -10.95
CA ALA A 110 3.17 -2.76 -11.60
C ALA A 110 4.32 -2.82 -10.57
N MET A 111 4.15 -2.16 -9.43
CA MET A 111 5.13 -2.19 -8.34
C MET A 111 5.31 -3.60 -7.76
N LEU A 112 4.22 -4.36 -7.59
CA LEU A 112 4.27 -5.76 -7.15
C LEU A 112 5.09 -6.60 -8.12
N LYS A 113 4.75 -6.56 -9.42
CA LYS A 113 5.45 -7.32 -10.46
C LYS A 113 6.93 -6.96 -10.55
N ARG A 114 7.25 -5.66 -10.49
CA ARG A 114 8.64 -5.17 -10.48
C ARG A 114 9.44 -5.69 -9.28
N ASN A 115 8.78 -5.85 -8.13
CA ASN A 115 9.38 -6.41 -6.91
C ASN A 115 9.21 -7.95 -6.82
N SER A 116 8.93 -8.61 -7.95
CA SER A 116 8.78 -10.07 -8.09
C SER A 116 7.62 -10.68 -7.31
N TYR A 117 6.57 -9.90 -7.04
CA TYR A 117 5.32 -10.41 -6.48
C TYR A 117 4.31 -10.69 -7.60
N THR A 118 3.65 -11.84 -7.51
CA THR A 118 2.57 -12.25 -8.40
C THR A 118 1.27 -12.32 -7.62
N PRO A 119 0.26 -11.48 -7.94
CA PRO A 119 -1.06 -11.56 -7.31
C PRO A 119 -1.69 -12.95 -7.49
N ILE A 120 -2.27 -13.49 -6.42
CA ILE A 120 -3.04 -14.74 -6.47
C ILE A 120 -4.36 -14.45 -7.19
N GLY A 121 -4.73 -15.30 -8.16
CA GLY A 121 -6.01 -15.20 -8.84
C GLY A 121 -7.19 -15.61 -7.95
N ALA A 122 -8.38 -15.67 -8.54
CA ALA A 122 -9.59 -15.99 -7.77
C ALA A 122 -9.50 -17.39 -7.16
N SER A 123 -9.98 -17.56 -5.92
CA SER A 123 -9.89 -18.83 -5.19
C SER A 123 -10.62 -19.99 -5.89
N GLY A 124 -11.68 -19.68 -6.65
CA GLY A 124 -12.42 -20.65 -7.45
C GLY A 124 -11.72 -21.13 -8.73
N GLN A 125 -10.52 -20.64 -9.04
CA GLN A 125 -9.70 -21.12 -10.16
C GLN A 125 -8.74 -22.22 -9.70
N ASP A 126 -8.51 -23.19 -10.58
CA ASP A 126 -7.64 -24.34 -10.30
C ASP A 126 -6.25 -23.90 -9.82
N GLY A 127 -5.81 -24.50 -8.71
CA GLY A 127 -4.51 -24.22 -8.09
C GLY A 127 -4.45 -22.99 -7.18
N ASN A 128 -5.38 -22.03 -7.31
CA ASN A 128 -5.34 -20.81 -6.48
C ASN A 128 -5.86 -21.04 -5.05
N ASN A 129 -6.83 -21.93 -4.85
CA ASN A 129 -7.36 -22.22 -3.52
C ASN A 129 -6.26 -22.69 -2.54
N ALA A 130 -5.35 -23.55 -3.00
CA ALA A 130 -4.23 -24.03 -2.18
C ALA A 130 -3.29 -22.86 -1.76
N LYS A 131 -3.06 -21.92 -2.66
CA LYS A 131 -2.25 -20.71 -2.40
C LYS A 131 -2.91 -19.81 -1.35
N TRP A 132 -4.22 -19.60 -1.48
CA TRP A 132 -5.00 -18.86 -0.49
C TRP A 132 -4.98 -19.53 0.89
N GLN A 133 -5.15 -20.85 0.96
CA GLN A 133 -5.08 -21.60 2.21
C GLN A 133 -3.71 -21.50 2.88
N ALA A 134 -2.63 -21.56 2.07
CA ALA A 134 -1.27 -21.35 2.55
C ALA A 134 -1.10 -19.94 3.14
N LYS A 135 -1.63 -18.91 2.48
CA LYS A 135 -1.64 -17.54 3.00
C LYS A 135 -2.39 -17.41 4.30
N VAL A 136 -3.64 -17.88 4.38
CA VAL A 136 -4.42 -17.89 5.64
C VAL A 136 -3.62 -18.55 6.77
N THR A 137 -2.97 -19.67 6.50
CA THR A 137 -2.18 -20.40 7.49
C THR A 137 -0.97 -19.58 7.97
N LEU A 138 -0.26 -18.91 7.05
CA LEU A 138 0.86 -18.03 7.41
C LEU A 138 0.41 -16.83 8.23
N LEU A 139 -0.69 -16.18 7.83
CA LEU A 139 -1.20 -14.99 8.51
C LEU A 139 -1.73 -15.32 9.91
N LYS A 140 -2.36 -16.49 10.11
CA LYS A 140 -2.75 -16.96 11.46
C LYS A 140 -1.56 -17.19 12.40
N LYS A 141 -0.38 -17.51 11.85
CA LYS A 141 0.84 -17.73 12.63
C LYS A 141 1.60 -16.44 12.93
N ASP A 142 1.26 -15.34 12.25
CA ASP A 142 1.90 -14.05 12.46
C ASP A 142 1.38 -13.39 13.76
N LYS A 143 2.15 -13.60 14.83
CA LYS A 143 1.85 -13.07 16.18
C LYS A 143 1.93 -11.54 16.25
N ASN A 144 2.52 -10.87 15.26
CA ASN A 144 2.65 -9.41 15.28
C ASN A 144 1.38 -8.70 14.82
N ASN A 145 0.36 -9.44 14.35
CA ASN A 145 -1.00 -9.00 14.05
C ASN A 145 -1.14 -7.53 13.61
N GLU A 146 -0.22 -7.06 12.74
CA GLU A 146 -0.31 -5.74 12.11
C GLU A 146 -1.57 -5.62 11.23
N MET A 147 -2.31 -6.72 11.11
CA MET A 147 -3.19 -7.00 9.99
C MET A 147 -4.63 -6.57 10.21
N LYS A 148 -5.07 -6.31 11.44
CA LYS A 148 -6.48 -5.97 11.77
C LYS A 148 -7.53 -6.86 11.06
N LEU A 149 -7.13 -8.05 10.58
CA LEU A 149 -7.95 -8.97 9.81
C LEU A 149 -8.24 -10.17 10.70
N THR A 150 -9.51 -10.32 11.07
CA THR A 150 -9.94 -11.41 11.94
C THR A 150 -10.05 -12.69 11.13
N LEU A 151 -9.07 -13.59 11.28
CA LEU A 151 -9.06 -14.93 10.71
C LEU A 151 -9.23 -15.95 11.84
N GLY A 152 -10.18 -16.87 11.70
CA GLY A 152 -10.50 -17.83 12.77
C GLY A 152 -11.69 -18.73 12.50
N THR A 153 -12.20 -18.74 11.27
CA THR A 153 -13.45 -19.42 10.89
C THR A 153 -13.25 -20.34 9.69
N THR A 154 -14.27 -21.09 9.30
CA THR A 154 -14.23 -21.97 8.12
C THR A 154 -14.09 -21.22 6.79
N ASN A 155 -14.35 -19.90 6.76
CA ASN A 155 -14.43 -19.10 5.53
C ASN A 155 -13.30 -18.07 5.40
N ASP A 156 -12.16 -18.33 6.04
CA ASP A 156 -11.05 -17.38 6.11
C ASP A 156 -10.44 -17.05 4.73
N VAL A 157 -10.53 -17.97 3.76
CA VAL A 157 -10.12 -17.72 2.37
C VAL A 157 -10.99 -16.62 1.75
N ASP A 158 -12.31 -16.71 1.87
CA ASP A 158 -13.23 -15.70 1.33
C ASP A 158 -13.03 -14.33 1.99
N VAL A 159 -12.76 -14.33 3.30
CA VAL A 159 -12.48 -13.10 4.06
C VAL A 159 -11.20 -12.43 3.54
N LEU A 160 -10.14 -13.23 3.35
CA LEU A 160 -8.86 -12.73 2.85
C LEU A 160 -8.95 -12.25 1.40
N GLU A 161 -9.65 -12.99 0.54
CA GLU A 161 -9.86 -12.62 -0.86
C GLU A 161 -10.63 -11.29 -0.98
N LYS A 162 -11.70 -11.11 -0.20
CA LYS A 162 -12.44 -9.84 -0.14
C LYS A 162 -11.57 -8.68 0.36
N ALA A 163 -10.74 -8.92 1.37
CA ALA A 163 -9.79 -7.92 1.86
C ALA A 163 -8.80 -7.52 0.75
N CYS A 164 -8.32 -8.48 -0.03
CA CYS A 164 -7.44 -8.23 -1.17
C CYS A 164 -8.12 -7.45 -2.31
N GLN A 165 -9.38 -7.74 -2.61
CA GLN A 165 -10.17 -6.98 -3.59
C GLN A 165 -10.32 -5.51 -3.17
N ALA A 166 -10.50 -5.25 -1.87
CA ALA A 166 -10.63 -3.89 -1.32
C ALA A 166 -9.34 -3.06 -1.42
N LEU A 167 -8.17 -3.67 -1.66
CA LEU A 167 -6.91 -2.95 -1.85
C LEU A 167 -6.80 -2.30 -3.24
N GLN A 168 -7.69 -2.65 -4.18
CA GLN A 168 -7.72 -2.09 -5.53
C GLN A 168 -6.34 -2.10 -6.22
N ILE A 169 -5.66 -3.25 -6.20
CA ILE A 169 -4.27 -3.44 -6.66
C ILE A 169 -4.04 -2.92 -8.09
N THR A 170 -5.03 -3.04 -8.97
CA THR A 170 -4.93 -2.62 -10.37
C THR A 170 -5.23 -1.13 -10.61
N GLN A 171 -5.87 -0.45 -9.67
CA GLN A 171 -6.35 0.94 -9.84
C GLN A 171 -5.54 1.94 -9.00
N SER A 172 -5.07 1.52 -7.83
CA SER A 172 -4.32 2.39 -6.91
C SER A 172 -2.96 2.74 -7.49
N LYS A 173 -2.64 4.04 -7.52
CA LYS A 173 -1.34 4.59 -7.93
C LYS A 173 -0.60 5.21 -6.75
N THR A 174 0.72 5.27 -6.84
CA THR A 174 1.64 5.76 -5.78
C THR A 174 1.26 7.15 -5.22
N HIS A 175 0.71 8.05 -6.03
CA HIS A 175 0.39 9.44 -5.63
C HIS A 175 -1.08 9.66 -5.23
N ALA A 176 -1.94 8.65 -5.45
CA ALA A 176 -3.38 8.79 -5.36
C ALA A 176 -3.91 8.88 -3.92
N SER A 177 -3.21 8.27 -2.96
CA SER A 177 -3.66 8.23 -1.57
C SER A 177 -2.51 8.11 -0.59
N ASP A 178 -2.72 8.63 0.62
CA ASP A 178 -1.73 8.56 1.70
C ASP A 178 -1.57 7.14 2.28
N ASP A 179 -2.52 6.26 2.00
CA ASP A 179 -2.55 4.86 2.43
C ASP A 179 -2.00 3.87 1.39
N PHE A 180 -1.46 4.36 0.26
CA PHE A 180 -0.94 3.50 -0.81
C PHE A 180 0.12 2.51 -0.31
N GLU A 181 1.09 2.99 0.47
CA GLU A 181 2.18 2.17 1.00
C GLU A 181 1.64 1.04 1.89
N GLU A 182 0.71 1.37 2.78
CA GLU A 182 0.08 0.39 3.67
C GLU A 182 -0.67 -0.67 2.86
N LYS A 183 -1.43 -0.24 1.84
CA LYS A 183 -2.13 -1.16 0.93
C LYS A 183 -1.14 -2.02 0.13
N TYR A 184 -0.02 -1.47 -0.33
CA TYR A 184 1.03 -2.21 -1.04
C TYR A 184 1.66 -3.30 -0.14
N ILE A 185 1.99 -2.96 1.10
CA ILE A 185 2.53 -3.92 2.08
C ILE A 185 1.52 -5.04 2.34
N LYS A 186 0.24 -4.71 2.46
CA LYS A 186 -0.83 -5.72 2.57
C LYS A 186 -0.95 -6.56 1.31
N ALA A 187 -0.93 -5.95 0.13
CA ALA A 187 -1.06 -6.66 -1.14
C ALA A 187 0.09 -7.66 -1.38
N SER A 188 1.33 -7.26 -1.06
CA SER A 188 2.51 -8.13 -1.17
C SER A 188 2.48 -9.27 -0.15
N LYS A 189 2.06 -9.02 1.09
CA LYS A 189 1.97 -10.04 2.14
C LYS A 189 0.79 -11.00 1.94
N TRP A 190 -0.41 -10.46 1.69
CA TRP A 190 -1.69 -11.16 1.76
C TRP A 190 -2.12 -11.75 0.41
N CYS A 191 -1.94 -10.96 -0.65
CA CYS A 191 -2.62 -11.18 -1.92
C CYS A 191 -1.68 -11.71 -3.01
N SER A 192 -0.39 -11.89 -2.70
CA SER A 192 0.63 -12.20 -3.70
C SER A 192 1.61 -13.28 -3.23
N GLU A 193 2.15 -14.04 -4.17
CA GLU A 193 3.28 -14.93 -3.97
C GLU A 193 4.56 -14.28 -4.50
N LYS A 194 5.72 -14.70 -3.99
CA LYS A 194 7.03 -14.26 -4.47
C LYS A 194 7.75 -15.44 -5.10
#